data_AF-A0A368G526-F1
#
_entry.id   AF-A0A368G526-F1
#
_cell.length_a   1.000
_cell.length_b   1.000
_cell.length_c   1.000
_cell.angle_alpha   90.00
_cell.angle_beta   90.00
_cell.angle_gamma   90.00
#
_symmetry.space_group_name_H-M   'P 1'
#
loop_
_entity.id
_entity.type
_entity.pdbx_description
1 polymer ?
#
loop_
_entity_poly.entity_id
_entity_poly.type
_entity_poly.pdbx_seq_one_letter_code
_entity_poly.pdbx_strand_id
1 'polypeptide(L)'
;MMNGKHVVAKVVRNKFLVDPRLGHHCIPYKTTKDRLQRAMMKKYQEVRKDPSYANQVTEEVWEGVLEFLAYYPSNGTKDERLEMAELFHDREYESTRRHISRLINTHKQHDITLDNVPESLAVLPDVPAASNTNVPNVLFEGHNQESSR
;
A
#
# COMPACT_ATOMS: atom_id res chain seq x y z
N MET A 1 -13.34 -21.19 23.28
CA MET A 1 -12.45 -20.06 22.93
C MET A 1 -11.13 -20.25 23.67
N MET A 2 -10.00 -20.32 22.97
CA MET A 2 -8.68 -20.44 23.61
C MET A 2 -8.12 -19.04 23.86
N ASN A 3 -7.90 -18.70 25.13
CA ASN A 3 -7.32 -17.42 25.55
C ASN A 3 -5.80 -17.44 25.35
N GLY A 4 -5.32 -16.93 24.21
CA GLY A 4 -3.88 -16.75 23.96
C GLY A 4 -3.30 -15.62 24.82
N LYS A 5 -2.13 -15.84 25.42
CA LYS A 5 -1.34 -14.78 26.08
C LYS A 5 -0.28 -14.27 25.11
N HIS A 6 -0.20 -12.95 24.93
CA HIS A 6 0.88 -12.33 24.15
C HIS A 6 2.18 -12.35 24.96
N VAL A 7 3.27 -12.87 24.36
CA VAL A 7 4.61 -12.88 24.96
C VAL A 7 5.51 -11.98 24.13
N VAL A 8 6.19 -11.03 24.78
CA VAL A 8 7.15 -10.13 24.12
C VAL A 8 8.52 -10.81 24.09
N ALA A 9 9.06 -11.04 22.89
CA ALA A 9 10.40 -11.61 22.71
C ALA A 9 11.42 -10.52 22.37
N LYS A 10 12.57 -10.51 23.05
CA LYS A 10 13.65 -9.57 22.79
C LYS A 10 14.54 -10.08 21.65
N VAL A 11 14.68 -9.28 20.60
CA VAL A 11 15.51 -9.56 19.42
C VAL A 11 16.69 -8.58 19.38
N VAL A 12 17.91 -9.11 19.28
CA VAL A 12 19.14 -8.31 19.12
C VAL A 12 19.91 -8.85 17.92
N ARG A 13 20.28 -7.98 16.98
CA ARG A 13 21.03 -8.35 15.75
C ARG A 13 20.39 -9.55 15.00
N ASN A 14 19.07 -9.52 14.81
CA ASN A 14 18.28 -10.59 14.17
C ASN A 14 18.34 -11.96 14.87
N LYS A 15 18.72 -12.01 16.15
CA LYS A 15 18.68 -13.23 16.97
C LYS A 15 17.80 -13.02 18.19
N PHE A 16 16.97 -14.02 18.51
CA PHE A 16 16.25 -14.06 19.77
C PHE A 16 17.24 -14.28 20.91
N LEU A 17 17.15 -13.49 21.98
CA LEU A 17 18.00 -13.65 23.16
C LEU A 17 17.59 -14.84 24.04
N VAL A 18 16.31 -15.20 23.99
CA VAL A 18 15.71 -16.34 24.69
C VAL A 18 14.83 -17.04 23.66
N ASP A 19 14.81 -18.38 23.68
CA ASP A 19 13.94 -19.15 22.80
C ASP A 19 12.48 -18.73 23.06
N PRO A 20 11.79 -18.14 22.07
CA PRO A 20 10.41 -17.73 22.23
C PRO A 20 9.46 -18.92 22.36
N ARG A 21 9.92 -20.17 22.31
CA ARG A 21 9.09 -21.37 22.52
C ARG A 21 9.12 -21.89 23.97
N LEU A 22 10.00 -21.35 24.81
CA LEU A 22 10.15 -21.82 26.19
C LEU A 22 8.90 -21.43 27.02
N GLY A 23 8.22 -22.44 27.58
CA GLY A 23 7.09 -22.25 28.50
C GLY A 23 5.72 -22.04 27.85
N HIS A 24 5.58 -22.14 26.52
CA HIS A 24 4.27 -22.12 25.86
C HIS A 24 4.26 -22.86 24.52
N HIS A 25 3.10 -23.39 24.14
CA HIS A 25 2.89 -23.97 22.81
C HIS A 25 2.34 -22.88 21.88
N CYS A 26 3.19 -22.35 20.99
CA CYS A 26 2.75 -21.39 19.98
C CYS A 26 1.90 -22.12 18.92
N ILE A 27 0.61 -21.81 18.84
CA ILE A 27 -0.20 -22.20 17.70
C ILE A 27 -0.10 -21.07 16.68
N PRO A 28 0.45 -21.30 15.47
CA PRO A 28 0.48 -20.26 14.45
C PRO A 28 -0.95 -19.85 14.11
N TYR A 29 -1.26 -18.57 14.32
CA TYR A 29 -2.57 -18.00 14.03
C TYR A 29 -2.73 -17.87 12.50
N LYS A 30 -3.74 -18.53 11.93
CA LYS A 30 -4.18 -18.44 10.52
C LYS A 30 -3.02 -18.36 9.50
N THR A 31 -2.29 -19.47 9.37
CA THR A 31 -1.10 -19.62 8.51
C THR A 31 -1.32 -19.12 7.08
N THR A 32 -2.48 -19.39 6.49
CA THR A 32 -2.75 -19.05 5.09
C THR A 32 -2.89 -17.54 4.87
N LYS A 33 -3.59 -16.82 5.76
CA LYS A 33 -3.75 -15.36 5.65
C LYS A 33 -2.41 -14.64 5.80
N ASP A 34 -1.60 -15.05 6.78
CA ASP A 34 -0.27 -14.48 7.00
C ASP A 34 0.67 -14.78 5.84
N ARG A 35 0.60 -15.98 5.26
CA ARG A 35 1.36 -16.33 4.06
C ARG A 35 0.93 -15.51 2.85
N LEU A 36 -0.38 -15.36 2.62
CA LEU A 36 -0.90 -14.50 1.57
C LEU A 36 -0.34 -13.09 1.72
N GLN A 37 -0.40 -12.48 2.91
CA GLN A 37 0.14 -11.14 3.13
C GLN A 37 1.63 -11.04 2.80
N ARG A 38 2.44 -12.04 3.18
CA ARG A 38 3.88 -12.07 2.84
C ARG A 38 4.12 -12.23 1.35
N ALA A 39 3.38 -13.12 0.69
CA ALA A 39 3.45 -13.36 -0.74
C ALA A 39 3.09 -12.08 -1.53
N MET A 40 2.01 -11.41 -1.13
CA MET A 40 1.57 -10.13 -1.70
C MET A 40 2.60 -9.03 -1.51
N MET A 41 3.17 -8.89 -0.31
CA MET A 41 4.22 -7.91 -0.05
C MET A 41 5.43 -8.12 -0.96
N LYS A 42 5.85 -9.38 -1.16
CA LYS A 42 6.94 -9.71 -2.08
C LYS A 42 6.58 -9.31 -3.52
N LYS A 43 5.37 -9.69 -3.99
CA LYS A 43 4.96 -9.40 -5.36
C LYS A 43 4.83 -7.89 -5.63
N TYR A 44 4.30 -7.14 -4.67
CA TYR A 44 4.26 -5.67 -4.76
C TYR A 44 5.65 -5.03 -4.77
N GLN A 45 6.60 -5.59 -4.04
CA GLN A 45 7.99 -5.12 -4.12
C GLN A 45 8.62 -5.40 -5.49
N GLU A 46 8.29 -6.52 -6.13
CA GLU A 46 8.72 -6.80 -7.51
C GLU A 46 8.15 -5.76 -8.47
N VAL A 47 6.82 -5.56 -8.44
CA VAL A 47 6.14 -4.55 -9.26
C VAL A 47 6.75 -3.18 -9.06
N ARG A 48 7.04 -2.78 -7.81
CA ARG A 48 7.62 -1.47 -7.49
C ARG A 48 9.08 -1.30 -7.95
N LYS A 49 9.86 -2.38 -8.06
CA LYS A 49 11.30 -2.29 -8.38
C LYS A 49 11.59 -2.44 -9.86
N ASP A 50 10.69 -3.07 -10.60
CA ASP A 50 10.88 -3.38 -12.01
C ASP A 50 10.16 -2.36 -12.90
N PRO A 51 10.87 -1.52 -13.66
CA PRO A 51 10.27 -0.54 -14.57
C PRO A 51 9.47 -1.17 -15.72
N SER A 52 9.64 -2.46 -16.02
CA SER A 52 8.90 -3.14 -17.10
C SER A 52 7.38 -3.12 -16.90
N TYR A 53 6.93 -2.93 -15.65
CA TYR A 53 5.52 -2.81 -15.30
C TYR A 53 4.91 -1.46 -15.73
N ALA A 54 5.70 -0.46 -16.13
CA ALA A 54 5.19 0.87 -16.51
C ALA A 54 4.12 0.84 -17.61
N ASN A 55 4.26 -0.11 -18.54
CA ASN A 55 3.36 -0.24 -19.70
C ASN A 55 2.27 -1.31 -19.51
N GLN A 56 2.29 -2.04 -18.40
CA GLN A 56 1.30 -3.09 -18.15
C GLN A 56 -0.03 -2.51 -17.67
N VAL A 57 -1.11 -3.16 -18.06
CA VAL A 57 -2.45 -2.80 -17.59
C VAL A 57 -2.65 -3.39 -16.19
N THR A 58 -3.42 -2.71 -15.33
CA THR A 58 -3.58 -3.11 -13.93
C THR A 58 -4.18 -4.52 -13.79
N GLU A 59 -5.10 -4.86 -14.69
CA GLU A 59 -5.75 -6.16 -14.79
C GLU A 59 -4.76 -7.30 -15.13
N GLU A 60 -3.79 -7.07 -16.01
CA GLU A 60 -2.75 -8.08 -16.33
C GLU A 60 -1.88 -8.38 -15.11
N VAL A 61 -1.50 -7.35 -14.36
CA VAL A 61 -0.73 -7.51 -13.12
C VAL A 61 -1.55 -8.21 -12.05
N TRP A 62 -2.86 -7.95 -12.00
CA TRP A 62 -3.78 -8.66 -11.11
C TRP A 62 -3.85 -10.15 -11.41
N GLU A 63 -4.05 -10.52 -12.67
CA GLU A 63 -4.11 -11.91 -13.11
C GLU A 63 -2.77 -12.62 -12.84
N GLY A 64 -1.64 -11.95 -13.11
CA GLY A 64 -0.33 -12.47 -12.76
C GLY A 64 -0.12 -12.70 -11.26
N VAL A 65 -0.77 -11.91 -10.40
CA VAL A 65 -0.79 -12.16 -8.94
C VAL A 65 -1.62 -13.40 -8.61
N LEU A 66 -2.79 -13.59 -9.22
CA LEU A 66 -3.61 -14.78 -9.03
C LEU A 66 -2.87 -16.05 -9.46
N GLU A 67 -2.23 -16.03 -10.63
CA GLU A 67 -1.42 -17.13 -11.12
C GLU A 67 -0.24 -17.42 -10.19
N PHE A 68 0.42 -16.37 -9.71
CA PHE A 68 1.48 -16.48 -8.72
C PHE A 68 0.99 -17.22 -7.48
N LEU A 69 -0.15 -16.84 -6.92
CA LEU A 69 -0.69 -17.47 -5.71
C LEU A 69 -1.12 -18.92 -5.93
N ALA A 70 -1.81 -19.22 -7.03
CA ALA A 70 -2.39 -20.53 -7.29
C ALA A 70 -1.35 -21.58 -7.73
N TYR A 71 -0.39 -21.20 -8.58
CA TYR A 71 0.45 -22.16 -9.30
C TYR A 71 1.89 -22.24 -8.81
N TYR A 72 2.43 -21.21 -8.14
CA TYR A 72 3.85 -21.23 -7.76
C TYR A 72 4.07 -22.08 -6.49
N PRO A 73 4.87 -23.15 -6.55
CA PRO A 73 5.11 -24.05 -5.40
C PRO A 73 5.72 -23.35 -4.18
N SER A 74 6.38 -22.21 -4.37
CA SER A 74 6.99 -21.42 -3.29
C SER A 74 5.98 -20.90 -2.26
N ASN A 75 4.69 -20.88 -2.61
CA ASN A 75 3.65 -20.28 -1.77
C ASN A 75 3.05 -21.29 -0.77
N GLY A 76 3.25 -22.60 -0.95
CA GLY A 76 2.79 -23.62 -0.01
C GLY A 76 2.35 -24.91 -0.69
N THR A 77 1.61 -25.74 0.06
CA THR A 77 0.94 -26.93 -0.49
C THR A 77 -0.14 -26.53 -1.50
N LYS A 78 -0.66 -27.50 -2.27
CA LYS A 78 -1.72 -27.24 -3.24
C LYS A 78 -2.95 -26.60 -2.60
N ASP A 79 -3.39 -27.13 -1.46
CA ASP A 79 -4.59 -26.66 -0.76
C ASP A 79 -4.37 -25.25 -0.19
N GLU A 80 -3.20 -24.99 0.40
CA GLU A 80 -2.85 -23.64 0.87
C GLU A 80 -2.83 -22.63 -0.27
N ARG A 81 -2.35 -23.00 -1.47
CA ARG A 81 -2.32 -22.12 -2.64
C ARG A 81 -3.70 -21.78 -3.17
N LEU A 82 -4.60 -22.77 -3.22
CA LEU A 82 -5.99 -22.55 -3.60
C LEU A 82 -6.69 -21.64 -2.58
N GLU A 83 -6.53 -21.92 -1.29
CA GLU A 83 -7.08 -21.08 -0.22
C GLU A 83 -6.53 -19.64 -0.29
N MET A 84 -5.24 -19.45 -0.58
CA MET A 84 -4.67 -18.10 -0.77
C MET A 84 -5.25 -17.38 -1.99
N ALA A 85 -5.46 -18.08 -3.11
CA ALA A 85 -6.05 -17.50 -4.31
C ALA A 85 -7.52 -17.10 -4.07
N GLU A 86 -8.29 -17.96 -3.39
CA GLU A 86 -9.66 -17.66 -2.96
C GLU A 86 -9.70 -16.46 -2.02
N LEU A 87 -8.88 -16.45 -0.96
CA LEU A 87 -8.78 -15.33 -0.02
C LEU A 87 -8.37 -14.00 -0.68
N PHE A 88 -7.53 -14.08 -1.71
CA PHE A 88 -7.14 -12.91 -2.50
C PHE A 88 -8.28 -12.42 -3.38
N HIS A 89 -8.99 -13.35 -4.03
CA HIS A 89 -10.14 -13.06 -4.88
C HIS A 89 -11.32 -12.49 -4.10
N ASP A 90 -11.59 -13.00 -2.89
CA ASP A 90 -12.65 -12.53 -1.98
C ASP A 90 -12.37 -11.16 -1.37
N ARG A 91 -11.11 -10.72 -1.39
CA ARG A 91 -10.73 -9.38 -0.92
C ARG A 91 -11.31 -8.33 -1.88
N GLU A 92 -11.70 -7.17 -1.35
CA GLU A 92 -12.20 -6.05 -2.15
C GLU A 92 -11.31 -5.77 -3.38
N TYR A 93 -11.79 -6.23 -4.55
CA TYR A 93 -11.11 -6.12 -5.84
C TYR A 93 -10.68 -4.68 -6.10
N GLU A 94 -11.58 -3.72 -5.87
CA GLU A 94 -11.34 -2.29 -6.07
C GLU A 94 -10.17 -1.75 -5.23
N SER A 95 -10.06 -2.13 -3.96
CA SER A 95 -8.96 -1.69 -3.10
C SER A 95 -7.62 -2.17 -3.65
N THR A 96 -7.59 -3.42 -4.08
CA THR A 96 -6.36 -4.07 -4.51
C THR A 96 -5.97 -3.62 -5.93
N ARG A 97 -6.95 -3.43 -6.84
CA ARG A 97 -6.76 -2.80 -8.16
C ARG A 97 -6.17 -1.40 -8.04
N ARG A 98 -6.76 -0.55 -7.19
CA ARG A 98 -6.23 0.80 -6.91
C ARG A 98 -4.79 0.77 -6.38
N HIS A 99 -4.47 -0.20 -5.53
CA HIS A 99 -3.12 -0.36 -5.01
C HIS A 99 -2.12 -0.72 -6.10
N ILE A 100 -2.43 -1.71 -6.93
CA ILE A 100 -1.58 -2.12 -8.06
C ILE A 100 -1.40 -0.97 -9.06
N SER A 101 -2.48 -0.27 -9.40
CA SER A 101 -2.43 0.89 -10.29
C SER A 101 -1.46 1.98 -9.77
N ARG A 102 -1.50 2.27 -8.46
CA ARG A 102 -0.54 3.20 -7.83
C ARG A 102 0.90 2.71 -7.96
N LEU A 103 1.15 1.42 -7.77
CA LEU A 103 2.49 0.83 -7.91
C LEU A 103 2.99 0.91 -9.35
N ILE A 104 2.15 0.62 -10.34
CA ILE A 104 2.50 0.74 -11.76
C ILE A 104 2.83 2.20 -12.10
N ASN A 105 2.00 3.13 -11.63
CA ASN A 105 2.17 4.56 -11.89
C ASN A 105 3.44 5.15 -11.27
N THR A 106 4.10 4.49 -10.30
CA THR A 106 5.40 4.98 -9.81
C THR A 106 6.49 4.92 -10.88
N HIS A 107 6.34 4.07 -11.89
CA HIS A 107 7.28 3.95 -13.01
C HIS A 107 6.94 4.87 -14.18
N LYS A 108 5.69 5.32 -14.26
CA LYS A 108 5.23 6.27 -15.27
C LYS A 108 5.65 7.70 -14.91
N GLN A 109 6.83 7.90 -14.32
CA GLN A 109 7.33 9.24 -14.02
C GLN A 109 7.31 10.05 -15.30
N HIS A 110 6.30 10.93 -15.40
CA HIS A 110 6.35 12.07 -16.26
C HIS A 110 7.43 12.95 -15.62
N ASP A 111 8.49 13.27 -16.35
CA ASP A 111 9.35 14.38 -15.98
C ASP A 111 8.47 15.63 -15.98
N ILE A 112 7.85 15.94 -14.83
CA ILE A 112 7.09 17.17 -14.64
C ILE A 112 8.12 18.27 -14.50
N THR A 113 8.63 18.73 -15.62
CA THR A 113 9.36 19.98 -15.73
C THR A 113 8.35 21.11 -15.97
N LEU A 114 8.75 22.36 -15.71
CA LEU A 114 7.94 23.52 -16.11
C LEU A 114 7.58 23.49 -17.61
N ASP A 115 8.41 22.83 -18.41
CA ASP A 115 8.26 22.69 -19.86
C ASP A 115 7.47 21.44 -20.29
N ASN A 116 7.13 20.54 -19.36
CA ASN A 116 6.47 19.27 -19.67
C ASN A 116 5.45 18.88 -18.60
N VAL A 117 4.32 19.59 -18.58
CA VAL A 117 3.17 19.23 -17.76
C VAL A 117 2.35 18.18 -18.51
N PRO A 118 2.17 16.96 -17.97
CA PRO A 118 1.37 15.94 -18.63
C PRO A 118 -0.08 16.41 -18.82
N GLU A 119 -0.68 16.07 -19.96
CA GLU A 119 -1.98 16.56 -20.42
C GLU A 119 -3.13 16.30 -19.43
N SER A 120 -3.02 15.25 -18.62
CA SER A 120 -3.95 14.93 -17.53
C SER A 120 -3.95 15.96 -16.38
N LEU A 121 -2.91 16.77 -16.27
CA LEU A 121 -2.77 17.88 -15.31
C LEU A 121 -2.90 19.26 -15.97
N ALA A 122 -2.89 19.34 -17.30
CA ALA A 122 -3.02 20.58 -18.06
C ALA A 122 -4.45 21.15 -18.05
N VAL A 123 -5.43 20.37 -17.62
CA VAL A 123 -6.84 20.79 -17.55
C VAL A 123 -7.17 21.24 -16.13
N LEU A 124 -6.80 22.48 -15.79
CA LEU A 124 -7.59 23.25 -14.84
C LEU A 124 -8.84 23.71 -15.59
N PRO A 125 -10.06 23.33 -15.17
CA PRO A 125 -11.24 23.97 -15.71
C PRO A 125 -11.13 25.45 -15.36
N ASP A 126 -11.09 26.31 -16.38
CA ASP A 126 -11.23 27.75 -16.21
C ASP A 126 -12.49 27.99 -15.40
N VAL A 127 -12.31 28.32 -14.12
CA VAL A 127 -13.41 28.78 -13.28
C VAL A 127 -13.92 30.03 -13.99
N PRO A 128 -15.16 30.04 -14.52
CA PRO A 128 -15.66 31.24 -15.16
C PRO A 128 -15.68 32.31 -14.09
N ALA A 129 -15.06 33.45 -14.39
CA ALA A 129 -14.92 34.59 -13.49
C ALA A 129 -16.27 34.88 -12.80
N ALA A 130 -16.40 34.43 -11.56
CA ALA A 130 -17.56 34.71 -10.75
C ALA A 130 -17.54 36.22 -10.49
N SER A 131 -18.50 36.88 -11.14
CA SER A 131 -18.79 38.29 -11.00
C SER A 131 -18.84 38.71 -9.54
N ASN A 132 -18.03 39.73 -9.24
CA ASN A 132 -18.27 40.82 -8.31
C ASN A 132 -19.59 40.69 -7.49
N THR A 133 -19.51 40.19 -6.26
CA THR A 133 -20.45 40.58 -5.19
C THR A 133 -19.75 40.54 -3.84
N ASN A 134 -19.58 41.74 -3.27
CA ASN A 134 -19.44 42.09 -1.85
C ASN A 134 -18.60 41.17 -0.94
N VAL A 135 -17.37 41.62 -0.70
CA VAL A 135 -16.58 41.26 0.49
C VAL A 135 -17.19 41.97 1.71
N PRO A 136 -17.65 41.26 2.77
CA PRO A 136 -17.69 41.85 4.09
C PRO A 136 -16.28 41.80 4.67
N ASN A 137 -15.74 43.00 4.87
CA ASN A 137 -14.50 43.32 5.54
C ASN A 137 -14.48 42.66 6.93
N VAL A 138 -13.66 41.62 7.14
CA VAL A 138 -13.34 41.12 8.48
C VAL A 138 -11.93 41.58 8.81
N LEU A 139 -11.88 42.64 9.60
CA LEU A 139 -10.73 43.17 10.31
C LEU A 139 -9.93 42.01 10.94
N PHE A 140 -8.66 41.84 10.55
CA PHE A 140 -7.67 41.20 11.41
C PHE A 140 -6.84 42.33 12.04
N GLU A 141 -7.21 42.73 13.26
CA GLU A 141 -6.38 43.59 14.09
C GLU A 141 -5.13 42.82 14.51
N GLY A 142 -3.98 43.33 14.09
CA GLY A 142 -2.67 42.91 14.58
C GLY A 142 -2.44 43.44 15.98
N HIS A 143 -2.15 42.55 16.93
CA HIS A 143 -1.55 42.92 18.20
C HIS A 143 -0.05 42.68 18.13
N ASN A 144 0.69 43.77 17.92
CA ASN A 144 2.08 43.92 18.31
C ASN A 144 2.16 43.81 19.85
N GLN A 145 3.04 42.96 20.35
CA GLN A 145 3.66 43.18 21.66
C GLN A 145 5.16 43.33 21.44
N GLU A 146 5.60 44.59 21.52
CA GLU A 146 6.95 44.95 21.92
C GLU A 146 7.20 44.42 23.34
N SER A 147 8.39 43.85 23.57
CA SER A 147 9.07 44.02 24.84
C SER A 147 10.57 44.04 24.60
N SER A 148 11.13 45.25 24.70
CA SER A 148 12.56 45.50 24.80
C SER A 148 13.05 45.23 26.23
N ARG A 149 14.18 44.54 26.33
CA ARG A 149 15.38 44.81 27.16
C ARG A 149 15.99 43.55 27.75
#